data_AF-A0A6M3IF03-F1
#
_entry.id   AF-A0A6M3IF03-F1
#
_cell.length_a   1.000
_cell.length_b   1.000
_cell.length_c   1.000
_cell.angle_alpha   90.00
_cell.angle_beta   90.00
_cell.angle_gamma   90.00
#
_symmetry.space_group_name_H-M   'P 1'
#
loop_
_entity.id
_entity.type
_entity.pdbx_description
1 polymer ?
#
loop_
_entity_poly.entity_id
_entity_poly.type
_entity_poly.pdbx_seq_one_letter_code
_entity_poly.pdbx_strand_id
1 'polypeptide(L)' 'MMTNYRFKGEFNWYGETYTMWTTAINEDKAFNNMITRLAGTVKRSRRSVANYFNGQIDNYFITKKEEVKNET' A
#
# COMPACT_ATOMS: atom_id res chain seq x y z
N MET A 1 -19.38 9.90 8.91
CA MET A 1 -18.69 8.58 8.92
C MET A 1 -17.57 8.65 7.89
N MET A 2 -16.37 8.15 8.21
CA MET A 2 -15.29 8.06 7.21
C MET A 2 -15.53 6.83 6.34
N THR A 3 -15.76 7.05 5.05
CA THR A 3 -15.89 5.98 4.06
C THR A 3 -14.54 5.32 3.84
N ASN A 4 -14.52 4.00 3.99
CA ASN A 4 -13.35 3.20 3.67
C ASN A 4 -13.46 2.64 2.26
N TYR A 5 -12.32 2.42 1.63
CA TYR A 5 -12.20 1.78 0.33
C TYR A 5 -11.17 0.66 0.39
N ARG A 6 -11.39 -0.36 -0.43
CA ARG A 6 -10.42 -1.41 -0.66
C ARG A 6 -9.46 -0.99 -1.75
N PHE A 7 -8.17 -1.10 -1.47
CA PHE A 7 -7.09 -0.80 -2.39
C PHE A 7 -6.28 -2.06 -2.68
N LYS A 8 -5.91 -2.24 -3.95
CA LYS A 8 -4.90 -3.20 -4.40
C LYS A 8 -3.60 -2.42 -4.63
N GLY A 9 -2.50 -2.92 -4.10
CA GLY A 9 -1.17 -2.37 -4.31
C GLY A 9 -0.24 -3.41 -4.91
N GLU A 10 0.54 -3.02 -5.91
CA GLU A 10 1.60 -3.81 -6.53
C GLU A 10 2.91 -3.05 -6.35
N PHE A 11 3.87 -3.63 -5.65
CA PHE A 11 5.14 -3.00 -5.29
C PHE A 11 6.29 -3.83 -5.83
N ASN A 12 7.09 -3.26 -6.74
CA ASN A 12 8.34 -3.86 -7.17
C ASN A 12 9.45 -3.47 -6.18
N TRP A 13 9.99 -4.44 -5.45
CA TRP A 13 11.11 -4.25 -4.54
C TRP A 13 12.34 -4.99 -5.08
N TYR A 14 13.31 -4.25 -5.62
CA TYR A 14 14.54 -4.81 -6.19
C TYR A 14 14.29 -5.94 -7.21
N GLY A 15 13.25 -5.80 -8.05
CA GLY A 15 12.91 -6.78 -9.09
C GLY A 15 11.85 -7.81 -8.68
N GLU A 16 11.47 -7.87 -7.40
CA GLU A 16 10.40 -8.75 -6.91
C GLU A 16 9.09 -7.99 -6.73
N THR A 17 8.01 -8.47 -7.35
CA THR A 17 6.70 -7.82 -7.25
C THR A 17 5.86 -8.41 -6.11
N TYR A 18 5.44 -7.54 -5.19
CA TYR A 18 4.58 -7.86 -4.07
C TYR A 18 3.17 -7.30 -4.30
N THR A 19 2.19 -8.19 -4.38
CA THR A 19 0.77 -7.81 -4.46
C THR A 19 0.14 -7.84 -3.06
N MET A 20 -0.48 -6.73 -2.65
CA MET A 20 -1.11 -6.58 -1.35
C MET A 20 -2.48 -5.91 -1.46
N TRP A 21 -3.32 -6.17 -0.47
CA TRP A 21 -4.62 -5.53 -0.32
C TRP A 21 -4.68 -4.82 1.03
N THR A 22 -5.34 -3.67 1.07
CA THR A 22 -5.63 -2.97 2.32
C THR A 22 -6.96 -2.22 2.23
N THR A 23 -7.48 -1.84 3.39
CA THR A 23 -8.62 -0.94 3.51
C THR A 23 -8.12 0.39 4.05
N ALA A 24 -8.51 1.49 3.42
CA ALA A 24 -8.10 2.83 3.81
C ALA A 24 -9.11 3.88 3.36
N ILE A 25 -9.02 5.09 3.92
CA ILE A 25 -9.87 6.22 3.54
C ILE A 25 -9.41 6.90 2.23
N ASN A 26 -8.14 6.75 1.86
CA ASN A 26 -7.52 7.32 0.67
C ASN A 26 -6.25 6.55 0.28
N GLU A 27 -5.66 6.90 -0.87
CA GLU A 27 -4.46 6.25 -1.41
C GLU A 27 -3.23 6.46 -0.53
N ASP A 28 -3.03 7.66 0.05
CA ASP A 28 -1.90 7.92 0.94
C ASP A 28 -1.91 7.02 2.17
N LYS A 29 -3.09 6.79 2.75
CA LYS A 29 -3.24 5.88 3.89
C LYS A 29 -3.07 4.43 3.45
N ALA A 30 -3.58 4.07 2.27
CA ALA A 30 -3.37 2.74 1.69
C ALA A 30 -1.87 2.45 1.47
N PHE A 31 -1.14 3.40 0.89
CA PHE A 31 0.30 3.34 0.69
C PHE A 31 1.02 3.13 2.01
N ASN A 32 0.74 3.95 3.03
CA ASN A 32 1.37 3.82 4.34
C ASN A 32 1.13 2.46 5.01
N ASN A 33 -0.09 1.92 4.88
CA ASN A 33 -0.43 0.59 5.39
C ASN A 33 0.37 -0.49 4.65
N MET A 34 0.42 -0.42 3.32
CA MET A 34 1.12 -1.38 2.46
C MET A 34 2.65 -1.33 2.68
N ILE A 35 3.25 -0.14 2.81
CA ILE A 35 4.67 0.02 3.13
C ILE A 35 5.02 -0.61 4.47
N THR A 36 4.15 -0.45 5.48
CA THR A 36 4.35 -1.06 6.80
C THR A 36 4.33 -2.59 6.70
N ARG A 37 3.38 -3.14 5.93
CA ARG A 37 3.30 -4.58 5.69
C ARG A 37 4.50 -5.11 4.92
N LEU A 38 4.89 -4.43 3.84
CA LEU A 38 6.03 -4.79 3.01
C LEU A 38 7.33 -4.79 3.82
N ALA A 39 7.54 -3.79 4.67
CA ALA A 39 8.70 -3.71 5.56
C ALA A 39 8.85 -4.94 6.46
N GLY A 40 7.73 -5.47 6.99
CA GLY A 40 7.71 -6.73 7.72
C GLY A 40 8.09 -7.93 6.84
N THR A 41 7.55 -7.99 5.62
CA THR A 41 7.83 -9.08 4.66
C THR A 41 9.30 -9.11 4.24
N VAL A 42 9.89 -7.97 3.88
CA VAL A 42 11.28 -7.90 3.41
C VAL A 42 12.32 -7.75 4.54
N LYS A 43 11.86 -7.77 5.81
CA LYS A 43 12.69 -7.61 7.01
C LYS A 43 13.57 -6.35 6.97
N ARG A 44 13.00 -5.22 6.52
CA ARG A 44 13.66 -3.90 6.48
C ARG A 44 12.88 -2.88 7.30
N SER A 45 13.52 -1.77 7.62
CA SER A 45 12.85 -0.68 8.33
C SER A 45 11.80 -0.02 7.44
N ARG A 46 10.66 0.37 8.03
CA ARG A 46 9.60 1.11 7.31
C ARG A 46 10.16 2.33 6.58
N ARG A 47 11.09 3.07 7.20
CA ARG A 47 11.72 4.24 6.59
C ARG A 47 12.54 3.89 5.35
N SER A 48 13.32 2.81 5.40
CA SER A 48 14.12 2.36 4.25
C SER A 48 13.21 1.95 3.09
N VAL A 49 12.13 1.21 3.38
CA VAL A 49 11.16 0.80 2.36
C VAL A 49 10.45 2.01 1.78
N ALA A 50 9.94 2.92 2.62
CA ALA A 50 9.28 4.15 2.17
C ALA A 50 10.20 4.97 1.26
N ASN A 51 11.47 5.16 1.64
CA ASN A 51 12.42 5.95 0.86
C ASN A 51 12.69 5.39 -0.55
N TYR A 52 12.63 4.07 -0.72
CA TYR A 52 12.81 3.45 -2.03
C TYR A 52 11.66 3.78 -3.00
N PHE A 53 10.43 3.83 -2.48
CA PHE A 53 9.23 4.14 -3.27
C PHE A 53 8.93 5.64 -3.36
N ASN A 54 9.50 6.45 -2.44
CA ASN A 54 9.30 7.89 -2.41
C ASN A 54 10.08 8.56 -3.56
N GLY A 55 9.38 8.90 -4.64
CA GLY A 55 9.94 9.56 -5.83
C GLY A 55 10.17 8.65 -7.04
N GLN A 56 9.84 7.36 -6.96
CA GLN A 56 9.87 6.43 -8.10
C GLN A 56 8.48 5.83 -8.33
N ILE A 57 7.67 6.54 -9.13
CA ILE A 57 6.28 6.14 -9.48
C ILE A 57 6.26 4.79 -10.19
N ASP A 58 7.29 4.47 -10.98
CA ASP A 58 7.33 3.22 -11.76
C ASP A 58 7.49 1.95 -10.90
N ASN A 59 7.85 2.10 -9.62
CA ASN A 59 8.09 0.96 -8.74
C ASN A 59 6.84 0.50 -7.99
N TYR A 60 5.73 1.26 -8.03
CA TYR A 60 4.50 0.79 -7.41
C TYR A 60 3.23 1.38 -8.03
N PHE A 61 2.17 0.60 -7.95
CA PHE A 61 0.83 1.02 -8.38
C PHE A 61 -0.16 0.72 -7.26
N ILE A 62 -1.00 1.70 -6.93
CA ILE A 62 -2.14 1.53 -6.03
C ILE A 62 -3.40 1.83 -6.81
N THR A 63 -4.37 0.92 -6.77
CA THR A 63 -5.66 1.08 -7.42
C THR A 63 -6.77 0.97 -6.39
N LYS A 64 -7.60 2.01 -6.30
CA LYS A 64 -8.89 1.98 -5.60
C LYS A 64 -9.84 1.01 -6.31
N LYS A 65 -10.42 0.06 -5.60
CA LYS A 65 -11.31 -0.96 -6.19
C LYS A 65 -12.77 -0.76 -5.83
N GLU A 66 -13.09 -0.70 -4.54
CA GLU A 66 -14.48 -0.69 -4.08
C GLU A 66 -14.62 0.07 -2.76
N GLU A 67 -15.82 0.59 -2.51
CA GLU A 67 -16.20 1.14 -1.22
C GLU A 67 -16.53 0.01 -0.25
N VAL A 68 -15.92 0.04 0.94
CA VAL A 68 -16.23 -0.90 2.01
C VAL A 68 -17.38 -0.31 2.81
N LYS A 69 -18.59 -0.79 2.54
CA LYS A 69 -19.76 -0.48 3.38
C LYS A 69 -19.56 -1.16 4.73
N ASN A 70 -19.41 -0.37 5.79
CA ASN A 70 -19.52 -0.89 7.15
C ASN A 70 -21.01 -1.16 7.38
N GLU A 71 -21.45 -2.40 7.17
CA GLU A 71 -22.75 -2.85 7.68
C GLU A 71 -22.67 -2.78 9.21
N THR A 72 -23.61 -2.05 9.80
CA THR A 72 -23.66 -1.73 11.23
C THR A 72 -24.36 -2.83 11.99
#